data_AF-A0A5J5HUG4-F1
#
_entry.id   AF-A0A5J5HUG4-F1
#
_cell.length_a   1.000
_cell.length_b   1.000
_cell.length_c   1.000
_cell.angle_alpha   90.00
_cell.angle_beta   90.00
_cell.angle_gamma   90.00
#
_symmetry.space_group_name_H-M   'P 1'
#
loop_
_entity.id
_entity.type
_entity.pdbx_description
1 polymer ?
#
loop_
_entity_poly.entity_id
_entity_poly.type
_entity_poly.pdbx_seq_one_letter_code
_entity_poly.pdbx_strand_id
1 'polypeptide(L)'
;MLIGQAWMGKHVIIIKCQMDTNLVLQVHTSYHAPMEPIQKNCAETLSQHLSIGYRVIDVTYIPPNAVQYLLVLENQLSTSRNLFNLL
;
A
#
# COMPACT_ATOMS: atom_id res chain seq x y z
N MET A 1 -0.70 -10.16 -22.98
CA MET A 1 -0.75 -10.53 -21.55
C MET A 1 0.70 -10.77 -21.12
N LEU A 2 1.28 -9.87 -20.33
CA LEU A 2 2.62 -10.06 -19.75
C LEU A 2 2.44 -10.63 -18.34
N ILE A 3 2.43 -11.96 -18.24
CA ILE A 3 2.54 -12.65 -16.95
C ILE A 3 4.01 -12.58 -16.55
N GLY A 4 4.34 -11.85 -15.47
CA GLY A 4 5.69 -11.82 -14.90
C GLY A 4 6.46 -10.49 -14.98
N GLN A 5 5.82 -9.36 -15.30
CA GLN A 5 6.47 -8.06 -15.06
C GLN A 5 6.44 -7.77 -13.56
N ALA A 6 7.61 -7.68 -12.92
CA ALA A 6 7.72 -7.18 -11.55
C ALA A 6 7.14 -5.75 -11.51
N TRP A 7 6.34 -5.46 -10.48
CA TRP A 7 5.78 -4.12 -10.26
C TRP A 7 6.93 -3.13 -10.12
N MET A 8 7.07 -2.23 -11.11
CA MET A 8 8.20 -1.32 -11.25
C MET A 8 7.78 0.09 -10.88
N GLY A 9 8.57 0.74 -10.02
CA GLY A 9 8.36 2.13 -9.63
C GLY A 9 7.68 2.30 -8.27
N LYS A 10 7.07 3.48 -8.09
CA LYS A 10 6.40 3.89 -6.86
C LYS A 10 4.89 3.79 -7.02
N HIS A 11 4.27 2.90 -6.26
CA HIS A 11 2.83 2.72 -6.22
C HIS A 11 2.25 3.36 -4.97
N VAL A 12 1.13 4.05 -5.13
CA VAL A 12 0.46 4.79 -4.06
C VAL A 12 -0.96 4.28 -3.92
N ILE A 13 -1.36 3.99 -2.68
CA ILE A 13 -2.71 3.57 -2.33
C ILE A 13 -3.21 4.45 -1.20
N ILE A 14 -4.47 4.87 -1.29
CA ILE A 14 -5.16 5.62 -0.24
C ILE A 14 -6.35 4.79 0.21
N ILE A 15 -6.37 4.40 1.48
CA ILE A 15 -7.46 3.62 2.08
C ILE A 15 -8.18 4.49 3.09
N LYS A 16 -9.47 4.70 2.89
CA LYS A 16 -10.34 5.39 3.84
C LYS A 16 -11.16 4.36 4.62
N CYS A 17 -11.07 4.43 5.94
CA CYS A 17 -11.75 3.55 6.88
C CYS A 17 -12.74 4.35 7.72
N GLN A 18 -13.83 3.72 8.13
CA GLN A 18 -14.69 4.22 9.18
C GLN A 18 -14.14 3.76 10.55
N MET A 19 -14.01 4.67 11.52
CA MET A 19 -13.35 4.31 12.79
C MET A 19 -14.22 3.41 13.67
N ASP A 20 -15.51 3.71 13.83
CA ASP A 20 -16.38 2.92 14.73
C ASP A 20 -16.64 1.49 14.25
N THR A 21 -16.80 1.31 12.94
CA THR A 21 -17.18 0.01 12.35
C THR A 21 -15.99 -0.77 11.78
N ASN A 22 -14.82 -0.13 11.68
CA ASN A 22 -13.63 -0.67 11.02
C ASN A 22 -13.89 -1.15 9.58
N LEU A 23 -14.88 -0.55 8.90
CA LEU A 23 -15.21 -0.87 7.51
C LEU A 23 -14.40 -0.01 6.54
N VAL A 24 -14.00 -0.62 5.42
CA VAL A 24 -13.43 0.12 4.29
C VAL A 24 -14.54 0.95 3.64
N LEU A 25 -14.35 2.27 3.62
CA LEU A 25 -15.25 3.20 2.94
C LEU A 25 -14.85 3.41 1.48
N GLN A 26 -13.55 3.54 1.21
CA GLN A 26 -13.04 3.82 -0.12
C GLN A 26 -11.58 3.40 -0.25
N VAL A 27 -11.19 2.94 -1.44
CA VAL A 27 -9.81 2.67 -1.81
C VAL A 27 -9.51 3.35 -3.12
N HIS A 28 -8.43 4.12 -3.17
CA HIS A 28 -7.86 4.69 -4.39
C HIS A 28 -6.49 4.11 -4.60
N THR A 29 -6.14 3.82 -5.86
CA THR A 29 -4.88 3.17 -6.19
C THR A 29 -4.29 3.75 -7.47
N SER A 30 -2.96 3.82 -7.52
CA SER A 30 -2.23 4.14 -8.74
C SER A 30 -2.49 3.10 -9.84
N TYR A 31 -2.33 3.50 -11.09
CA TYR A 31 -2.52 2.62 -12.24
C TYR A 31 -1.55 1.42 -12.18
N HIS A 32 -2.07 0.22 -12.42
CA HIS A 32 -1.33 -1.04 -12.34
C HIS A 32 -0.61 -1.30 -11.00
N ALA A 33 -1.14 -0.78 -9.89
CA ALA A 33 -0.59 -1.15 -8.57
C ALA A 33 -0.89 -2.61 -8.23
N PRO A 34 0.05 -3.33 -7.58
CA PRO A 34 -0.25 -4.63 -6.99
C PRO A 34 -1.30 -4.45 -5.91
N MET A 35 -2.41 -5.18 -6.04
CA MET A 35 -3.53 -5.10 -5.11
C MET A 35 -4.20 -6.46 -5.01
N GLU A 36 -4.42 -6.89 -3.78
CA GLU A 36 -5.27 -8.04 -3.46
C GLU A 36 -6.73 -7.60 -3.36
N PRO A 37 -7.72 -8.52 -3.43
CA PRO A 37 -9.12 -8.17 -3.26
C PRO A 37 -9.37 -7.45 -1.93
N ILE A 38 -9.93 -6.24 -2.01
CA ILE A 38 -10.25 -5.42 -0.83
C ILE A 38 -11.23 -6.16 0.06
N GLN A 39 -10.88 -6.30 1.34
CA GLN A 39 -11.75 -6.90 2.34
C GLN A 39 -12.68 -5.86 2.93
N LYS A 40 -13.82 -6.30 3.46
CA LYS A 40 -14.75 -5.36 4.13
C LYS A 40 -14.10 -4.69 5.35
N ASN A 41 -13.23 -5.43 6.03
CA ASN A 41 -12.55 -4.98 7.24
C ASN A 41 -11.28 -4.19 6.87
N CYS A 42 -11.11 -3.02 7.49
CA CYS A 42 -9.96 -2.16 7.24
C CYS A 42 -8.66 -2.74 7.77
N ALA A 43 -8.67 -3.37 8.94
CA ALA A 43 -7.48 -4.03 9.50
C ALA A 43 -7.02 -5.18 8.60
N GLU A 44 -7.95 -5.96 8.05
CA GLU A 44 -7.63 -7.05 7.13
C GLU A 44 -7.07 -6.51 5.80
N THR A 45 -7.71 -5.50 5.22
CA THR A 45 -7.23 -4.84 4.00
C THR A 45 -5.85 -4.24 4.21
N LEU A 46 -5.61 -3.54 5.32
CA LEU A 46 -4.30 -2.99 5.66
C LEU A 46 -3.27 -4.10 5.81
N SER A 47 -3.62 -5.19 6.50
CA SER A 47 -2.72 -6.34 6.70
C SER A 47 -2.29 -6.95 5.36
N GLN A 48 -3.22 -7.12 4.42
CA GLN A 48 -2.92 -7.61 3.07
C GLN A 48 -1.92 -6.70 2.34
N HIS A 49 -2.14 -5.39 2.33
CA HIS A 49 -1.25 -4.45 1.65
C HIS A 49 0.15 -4.41 2.32
N LEU A 50 0.20 -4.46 3.65
CA LEU A 50 1.45 -4.55 4.39
C LEU A 50 2.21 -5.85 4.06
N SER A 51 1.51 -6.98 3.90
CA SER A 51 2.10 -8.26 3.48
C SER A 51 2.65 -8.24 2.06
N ILE A 52 2.05 -7.47 1.14
CA ILE A 52 2.59 -7.23 -0.22
C ILE A 52 3.89 -6.41 -0.16
N GLY A 53 4.06 -5.58 0.88
CA GLY A 53 5.24 -4.74 1.09
C GLY A 53 4.95 -3.23 1.02
N TYR A 54 3.69 -2.82 0.94
CA TYR A 54 3.34 -1.41 1.12
C TYR A 54 3.71 -0.96 2.54
N ARG A 55 4.02 0.32 2.68
CA ARG A 55 4.32 0.97 3.95
C ARG A 55 3.36 2.13 4.16
N VAL A 56 2.87 2.29 5.39
CA VAL A 56 2.08 3.46 5.77
C VAL A 56 3.02 4.66 5.86
N ILE A 57 2.74 5.69 5.08
CA ILE A 57 3.50 6.95 5.05
C ILE A 57 2.80 8.01 5.88
N ASP A 58 1.48 8.04 5.84
CA ASP A 58 0.69 9.00 6.60
C ASP A 58 -0.66 8.40 7.06
N VAL A 59 -1.17 8.91 8.17
CA VAL A 59 -2.46 8.56 8.75
C VAL A 59 -3.19 9.84 9.13
N THR A 60 -4.23 10.17 8.37
CA THR A 60 -4.99 11.41 8.55
C THR A 60 -6.38 11.12 9.11
N TYR A 61 -6.74 11.75 10.22
CA TYR A 61 -8.13 11.75 10.68
C TYR A 61 -8.99 12.66 9.80
N ILE A 62 -10.12 12.13 9.33
CA ILE A 62 -11.12 12.85 8.54
C ILE A 62 -12.41 12.93 9.37
N PRO A 63 -12.75 14.12 9.89
CA PRO A 63 -14.00 14.33 10.60
C PRO A 63 -15.22 13.96 9.72
N PRO A 64 -16.30 13.42 10.31
CA PRO A 64 -16.48 13.19 11.75
C PRO A 64 -15.98 11.82 12.26
N ASN A 65 -15.78 10.82 11.39
CA ASN A 65 -15.59 9.44 11.84
C ASN A 65 -14.84 8.55 10.85
N ALA A 66 -13.89 9.13 10.11
CA ALA A 66 -13.09 8.38 9.17
C ALA A 66 -11.60 8.60 9.44
N VAL A 67 -10.80 7.62 9.07
CA VAL A 67 -9.35 7.72 9.03
C VAL A 67 -8.87 7.33 7.65
N GLN A 68 -7.89 8.06 7.13
CA GLN A 68 -7.30 7.81 5.83
C GLN A 68 -5.85 7.39 6.01
N TYR A 69 -5.50 6.27 5.40
CA TYR A 69 -4.15 5.74 5.35
C TYR A 69 -3.58 6.01 3.96
N LEU A 70 -2.40 6.62 3.92
CA LEU A 70 -1.59 6.72 2.71
C LEU A 70 -0.52 5.63 2.74
N LEU A 71 -0.58 4.71 1.78
CA LEU A 71 0.34 3.60 1.65
C LEU A 71 1.18 3.75 0.38
N VAL A 72 2.46 3.39 0.49
CA VAL A 72 3.41 3.43 -0.64
C VAL A 72 4.18 2.12 -0.73
N LEU A 73 4.28 1.58 -1.94
CA LEU A 73 5.19 0.51 -2.29
C LEU A 73 6.22 1.06 -3.27
N GLU A 74 7.50 0.88 -2.96
CA GLU A 74 8.61 1.27 -3.83
C GLU A 74 9.46 0.03 -4.15
N ASN A 75 9.33 -0.46 -5.38
CA ASN A 75 10.16 -1.55 -5.88
C ASN A 75 11.21 -0.98 -6.85
N GLN A 76 12.48 -1.05 -6.42
CA GLN A 76 13.64 -0.75 -7.24
C GLN A 76 14.22 -2.08 -7.74
N LEU A 77 14.45 -2.22 -9.05
CA LEU A 77 15.34 -3.27 -9.56
C LEU A 77 16.68 -3.10 -8.85
N SER A 78 17.14 -4.10 -8.11
CA SER A 78 18.50 -4.11 -7.60
C SER A 78 19.46 -4.35 -8.76
N THR A 79 19.73 -3.32 -9.56
CA THR A 79 20.99 -3.26 -10.28
C THR A 79 22.02 -2.72 -9.28
N SER A 80 22.81 -3.62 -8.71
CA SER A 80 24.00 -3.33 -7.88
C SER A 80 23.74 -2.66 -6.51
N ARG A 81 23.45 -3.48 -5.48
CA ARG A 81 24.16 -3.31 -4.20
C ARG A 81 25.50 -4.06 -4.30
N ASN A 82 26.38 -3.62 -5.19
CA ASN A 82 27.78 -4.05 -5.15
C ASN A 82 28.47 -3.38 -3.95
N LEU A 83 28.96 -4.21 -3.03
CA LEU A 83 30.33 -4.14 -2.50
C LEU A 83 30.90 -2.73 -2.27
N PHE A 84 30.41 -1.98 -1.28
CA PHE A 84 31.18 -0.92 -0.62
C PHE A 84 30.71 -0.81 0.83
N ASN A 85 31.08 -1.82 1.63
CA ASN A 85 31.16 -1.77 3.10
C ASN A 85 32.22 -2.79 3.57
N LEU A 86 33.35 -2.84 2.86
CA LEU A 86 34.59 -3.46 3.30
C LEU A 86 35.74 -2.51 2.96
N LEU A 87 35.76 -1.35 3.61
CA LEU A 87 36.96 -0.59 3.98
C LEU A 87 36.66 0.14 5.28
#